data_AF-A0A1G6F6C8-F1
#
_entry.id   AF-A0A1G6F6C8-F1
#
_cell.length_a   1.000
_cell.length_b   1.000
_cell.length_c   1.000
_cell.angle_alpha   90.00
_cell.angle_beta   90.00
_cell.angle_gamma   90.00
#
_symmetry.space_group_name_H-M   'P 1'
#
loop_
_entity.id
_entity.type
_entity.pdbx_description
1 polymer ?
#
loop_
_entity_poly.entity_id
_entity_poly.type
_entity_poly.pdbx_seq_one_letter_code
_entity_poly.pdbx_strand_id
1 'polypeptide(L)'
;MLLAYRFREYIIIQGGRIIPNNDLVFQGVMAAIIISALAYIKQKKVLHLELNRYAFRECWPDKGLSRYLSFVPTALRKQMLWSVTQYNFGCIFFRLGKIDKAAKCLALMQESSTTAYNMLLALHLKHYIALYYNDYDTVISCANEASVIYPKVRHTTWNNKIFGDLQMYGAYANCFKNNAPQQVYSVLQSPQERPMDEVERQYYLYRAAIVLNDLESAERFKRYVMDNAGTTWYGQAVRENFVPENKPVNYPGYIIRTEMINSPSKVDNSRLKHMLLGVLIVLLFYIVPRLL
;
A
#
# COMPACT_ATOMS: atom_id res chain seq x y z
N MET A 1 -0.01 -52.05 -8.27
CA MET A 1 0.27 -52.98 -7.15
C MET A 1 1.72 -52.88 -6.63
N LEU A 2 2.74 -52.73 -7.50
CA LEU A 2 4.15 -52.51 -7.10
C LEU A 2 4.45 -51.18 -6.36
N LEU A 3 3.69 -50.11 -6.61
CA LEU A 3 3.84 -48.82 -5.91
C LEU A 3 3.38 -48.88 -4.43
N ALA A 4 2.39 -49.71 -4.11
CA ALA A 4 1.88 -49.86 -2.75
C ALA A 4 2.84 -50.64 -1.83
N TYR A 5 3.66 -51.54 -2.40
CA TYR A 5 4.65 -52.30 -1.65
C TYR A 5 5.88 -51.44 -1.28
N ARG A 6 6.33 -50.55 -2.18
CA ARG A 6 7.41 -49.61 -1.83
C ARG A 6 7.00 -48.59 -0.79
N PHE A 7 5.73 -48.15 -0.75
CA PHE A 7 5.26 -47.19 0.26
C PHE A 7 5.30 -47.72 1.71
N ARG A 8 5.18 -49.05 1.91
CA ARG A 8 5.25 -49.68 3.24
C ARG A 8 6.66 -49.66 3.86
N GLU A 9 7.71 -49.54 3.06
CA GLU A 9 9.09 -49.51 3.56
C GLU A 9 9.47 -48.16 4.20
N TYR A 10 8.74 -47.09 3.87
CA TYR A 10 9.11 -45.72 4.26
C TYR A 10 8.19 -45.09 5.31
N ILE A 11 7.05 -45.71 5.66
CA ILE A 11 6.04 -45.12 6.55
C ILE A 11 5.46 -46.19 7.47
N ILE A 12 5.57 -45.97 8.79
CA ILE A 12 4.85 -46.74 9.82
C ILE A 12 3.62 -45.94 10.25
N ILE A 13 2.48 -46.62 10.31
CA ILE A 13 1.27 -46.12 10.98
C ILE A 13 1.28 -46.71 12.39
N GLN A 14 1.63 -45.91 13.40
CA GLN A 14 1.59 -46.31 14.80
C GLN A 14 0.70 -45.32 15.57
N GLY A 15 -0.38 -45.81 16.20
CA GLY A 15 -1.33 -44.99 16.95
C GLY A 15 -1.98 -43.86 16.14
N GLY A 16 -2.25 -44.08 14.84
CA GLY A 16 -2.86 -43.08 13.95
C GLY A 16 -1.90 -41.96 13.48
N ARG A 17 -0.59 -42.09 13.71
CA ARG A 17 0.43 -41.14 13.22
C ARG A 17 1.24 -41.74 12.07
N ILE A 18 1.47 -40.93 11.04
CA ILE A 18 2.37 -41.21 9.91
C ILE A 18 3.79 -40.87 10.38
N ILE A 19 4.61 -41.89 10.68
CA ILE A 19 6.00 -41.72 11.08
C ILE A 19 6.89 -42.24 9.95
N PRO A 20 7.73 -41.41 9.31
CA PRO A 20 8.66 -41.88 8.31
C PRO A 20 9.69 -42.81 8.96
N ASN A 21 9.87 -44.01 8.40
CA ASN A 21 10.69 -45.07 8.99
C ASN A 21 12.20 -44.88 8.72
N ASN A 22 12.56 -43.90 7.89
CA ASN A 22 13.92 -43.63 7.46
C ASN A 22 14.25 -42.15 7.67
N ASP A 23 15.12 -41.89 8.63
CA ASP A 23 15.56 -40.54 9.00
C ASP A 23 16.15 -39.76 7.82
N LEU A 24 16.79 -40.43 6.86
CA LEU A 24 17.33 -39.77 5.65
C LEU A 24 16.23 -39.26 4.72
N VAL A 25 15.13 -40.01 4.58
CA VAL A 25 13.99 -39.60 3.76
C VAL A 25 13.23 -38.45 4.44
N PHE A 26 13.07 -38.52 5.76
CA PHE A 26 12.50 -37.42 6.53
C PHE A 26 13.35 -36.15 6.43
N GLN A 27 14.68 -36.26 6.58
CA GLN A 27 15.62 -35.15 6.41
C GLN A 27 15.57 -34.58 4.99
N GLY A 28 15.49 -35.43 3.97
CA GLY A 28 15.34 -35.02 2.57
C GLY A 28 14.06 -34.23 2.30
N VAL A 29 12.92 -34.70 2.84
CA VAL A 29 11.63 -34.00 2.75
C VAL A 29 11.67 -32.65 3.49
N MET A 30 12.23 -32.63 4.70
CA MET A 30 12.38 -31.39 5.47
C MET A 30 13.28 -30.36 4.77
N ALA A 31 14.41 -30.80 4.19
CA ALA A 31 15.28 -29.95 3.39
C ALA A 31 14.55 -29.40 2.16
N ALA A 32 13.79 -30.23 1.44
CA ALA A 32 13.00 -29.81 0.29
C ALA A 32 11.93 -28.76 0.66
N ILE A 33 11.24 -28.93 1.80
CA ILE A 33 10.26 -27.96 2.33
C ILE A 33 10.95 -26.63 2.64
N ILE A 34 12.09 -26.64 3.34
CA ILE A 34 12.84 -25.43 3.70
C ILE A 34 13.32 -24.70 2.45
N ILE A 35 13.94 -25.42 1.50
CA ILE A 35 14.43 -24.84 0.24
C ILE A 35 13.27 -24.22 -0.56
N SER A 36 12.14 -24.93 -0.65
CA SER A 36 10.95 -24.43 -1.35
C SER A 36 10.37 -23.20 -0.67
N ALA A 37 10.30 -23.17 0.66
CA ALA A 37 9.84 -22.02 1.43
C ALA A 37 10.76 -20.80 1.23
N LEU A 38 12.09 -21.00 1.26
CA LEU A 38 13.06 -19.94 1.01
C LEU A 38 12.98 -19.40 -0.43
N ALA A 39 12.84 -20.29 -1.43
CA ALA A 39 12.66 -19.91 -2.81
C ALA A 39 11.37 -19.09 -3.00
N TYR A 40 10.27 -19.52 -2.38
CA TYR A 40 9.00 -18.79 -2.40
C TYR A 40 9.11 -17.41 -1.74
N ILE A 41 9.75 -17.29 -0.57
CA ILE A 41 9.98 -16.01 0.11
C ILE A 41 10.83 -15.07 -0.77
N LYS A 42 11.88 -15.60 -1.40
CA LYS A 42 12.74 -14.84 -2.33
C LYS A 42 11.94 -14.33 -3.52
N GLN A 43 11.16 -15.19 -4.18
CA GLN A 43 10.33 -14.81 -5.33
C GLN A 43 9.29 -13.76 -4.94
N LYS A 44 8.62 -13.94 -3.79
CA LYS A 44 7.65 -12.96 -3.26
C LYS A 44 8.31 -11.60 -2.99
N LYS A 45 9.52 -11.58 -2.44
CA LYS A 45 10.28 -10.34 -2.18
C LYS A 45 10.66 -9.63 -3.48
N VAL A 46 11.16 -10.37 -4.47
CA VAL A 46 11.50 -9.82 -5.81
C VAL A 46 10.27 -9.20 -6.45
N LEU A 47 9.15 -9.93 -6.45
CA LEU A 47 7.90 -9.45 -7.01
C LEU A 47 7.38 -8.19 -6.32
N HIS A 48 7.41 -8.18 -4.99
CA HIS A 48 6.98 -7.02 -4.22
C HIS A 48 7.86 -5.79 -4.48
N LEU A 49 9.18 -5.99 -4.60
CA LEU A 49 10.10 -4.92 -4.97
C LEU A 49 9.83 -4.37 -6.36
N GLU A 50 9.59 -5.24 -7.35
CA GLU A 50 9.28 -4.82 -8.72
C GLU A 50 7.98 -4.01 -8.77
N LEU A 51 6.92 -4.51 -8.14
CA LEU A 51 5.62 -3.82 -8.11
C LEU A 51 5.70 -2.48 -7.39
N ASN A 52 6.40 -2.42 -6.26
CA ASN A 52 6.52 -1.17 -5.50
C ASN A 52 7.46 -0.16 -6.16
N ARG A 53 8.46 -0.63 -6.92
CA ARG A 53 9.46 0.23 -7.55
C ARG A 53 8.80 1.24 -8.49
N TYR A 54 8.04 0.75 -9.46
CA TYR A 54 7.41 1.63 -10.45
C TYR A 54 6.18 2.38 -9.94
N ALA A 55 5.48 1.83 -8.94
CA ALA A 55 4.28 2.47 -8.39
C ALA A 55 4.59 3.54 -7.33
N PHE A 56 5.68 3.37 -6.55
CA PHE A 56 5.91 4.16 -5.33
C PHE A 56 7.34 4.69 -5.16
N ARG A 57 8.31 4.28 -5.98
CA ARG A 57 9.70 4.76 -5.85
C ARG A 57 10.15 5.57 -7.04
N GLU A 58 9.81 5.11 -8.25
CA GLU A 58 10.18 5.76 -9.49
C GLU A 58 9.02 6.54 -10.09
N CYS A 59 9.36 7.48 -10.97
CA CYS A 59 8.39 8.34 -11.65
C CYS A 59 7.84 7.72 -12.95
N TRP A 60 7.58 6.41 -12.96
CA TRP A 60 7.05 5.66 -14.10
C TRP A 60 5.74 4.92 -13.77
N PRO A 61 4.68 5.65 -13.37
CA PRO A 61 3.41 5.03 -13.00
C PRO A 61 2.72 4.31 -14.18
N ASP A 62 3.07 4.61 -15.43
CA ASP A 62 2.59 3.91 -16.63
C ASP A 62 3.10 2.45 -16.68
N LYS A 63 4.39 2.25 -16.42
CA LYS A 63 5.01 0.93 -16.26
C LYS A 63 4.46 0.23 -15.03
N GLY A 64 4.25 0.99 -13.93
CA GLY A 64 3.58 0.50 -12.73
C GLY A 64 2.21 -0.08 -13.06
N LEU A 65 1.38 0.64 -13.82
CA LEU A 65 0.06 0.21 -14.23
C LEU A 65 0.12 -1.07 -15.09
N SER A 66 0.96 -1.09 -16.11
CA SER A 66 1.14 -2.27 -16.99
C SER A 66 1.51 -3.52 -16.18
N ARG A 67 2.46 -3.38 -15.24
CA ARG A 67 2.87 -4.47 -14.35
C ARG A 67 1.72 -4.91 -13.45
N TYR A 68 1.04 -3.99 -12.77
CA TYR A 68 -0.10 -4.34 -11.91
C TYR A 68 -1.23 -5.03 -12.69
N LEU A 69 -1.53 -4.59 -13.92
CA LEU A 69 -2.52 -5.23 -14.79
C LEU A 69 -2.14 -6.67 -15.16
N SER A 70 -0.85 -6.95 -15.40
CA SER A 70 -0.38 -8.32 -15.64
C SER A 70 -0.62 -9.26 -14.44
N PHE A 71 -0.74 -8.71 -13.23
CA PHE A 71 -1.09 -9.47 -12.03
C PHE A 71 -2.58 -9.63 -11.80
N VAL A 72 -3.45 -8.85 -12.45
CA VAL A 72 -4.91 -8.91 -12.22
C VAL A 72 -5.49 -10.31 -12.45
N PRO A 73 -5.15 -11.06 -13.52
CA PRO A 73 -5.64 -12.43 -13.68
C PRO A 73 -5.22 -13.35 -12.53
N THR A 74 -4.03 -13.12 -11.97
CA THR A 74 -3.53 -13.86 -10.80
C THR A 74 -4.23 -13.39 -9.51
N ALA A 75 -4.51 -12.10 -9.37
CA ALA A 75 -5.20 -11.48 -8.24
C ALA A 75 -6.70 -11.83 -8.17
N LEU A 76 -7.34 -12.09 -9.32
CA LEU A 76 -8.71 -12.59 -9.35
C LEU A 76 -8.81 -14.05 -8.92
N ARG A 77 -7.77 -14.84 -9.22
CA ARG A 77 -7.72 -16.28 -8.85
C ARG A 77 -7.17 -16.52 -7.45
N LYS A 78 -6.26 -15.68 -6.96
CA LYS A 78 -5.72 -15.73 -5.60
C LYS A 78 -6.48 -14.72 -4.75
N GLN A 79 -7.07 -15.14 -3.64
CA GLN A 79 -7.87 -14.28 -2.75
C GLN A 79 -7.02 -13.15 -2.11
N MET A 80 -6.73 -12.11 -2.88
CA MET A 80 -5.91 -10.96 -2.48
C MET A 80 -6.70 -10.01 -1.58
N LEU A 81 -5.96 -9.23 -0.78
CA LEU A 81 -6.55 -8.14 0.00
C LEU A 81 -6.93 -7.02 -0.97
N TRP A 82 -8.22 -6.89 -1.26
CA TRP A 82 -8.73 -5.90 -2.20
C TRP A 82 -8.41 -4.46 -1.79
N SER A 83 -8.39 -4.16 -0.49
CA SER A 83 -7.98 -2.84 0.04
C SER A 83 -6.58 -2.42 -0.44
N VAL A 84 -5.61 -3.35 -0.39
CA VAL A 84 -4.23 -3.09 -0.83
C VAL A 84 -4.16 -2.92 -2.35
N THR A 85 -4.88 -3.77 -3.09
CA THR A 85 -4.94 -3.68 -4.56
C THR A 85 -5.56 -2.36 -5.02
N GLN A 86 -6.70 -1.97 -4.42
CA GLN A 86 -7.40 -0.72 -4.70
C GLN A 86 -6.52 0.48 -4.35
N TYR A 87 -5.85 0.47 -3.20
CA TYR A 87 -4.89 1.50 -2.82
C TYR A 87 -3.76 1.64 -3.85
N ASN A 88 -3.13 0.53 -4.28
CA ASN A 88 -2.03 0.58 -5.23
C ASN A 88 -2.47 1.12 -6.60
N PHE A 89 -3.59 0.64 -7.14
CA PHE A 89 -4.15 1.20 -8.37
C PHE A 89 -4.53 2.67 -8.20
N GLY A 90 -5.11 3.04 -7.06
CA GLY A 90 -5.47 4.42 -6.74
C GLY A 90 -4.27 5.36 -6.78
N CYS A 91 -3.16 4.99 -6.12
CA CYS A 91 -1.92 5.77 -6.17
C CYS A 91 -1.34 5.85 -7.58
N ILE A 92 -1.35 4.75 -8.35
CA ILE A 92 -0.87 4.76 -9.74
C ILE A 92 -1.73 5.69 -10.60
N PHE A 93 -3.05 5.60 -10.52
CA PHE A 93 -3.96 6.48 -11.27
C PHE A 93 -3.81 7.93 -10.86
N PHE A 94 -3.64 8.21 -9.57
CA PHE A 94 -3.33 9.54 -9.08
C PHE A 94 -2.06 10.08 -9.72
N ARG A 95 -0.95 9.32 -9.71
CA ARG A 95 0.33 9.73 -10.31
C ARG A 95 0.26 9.90 -11.83
N LEU A 96 -0.67 9.22 -12.51
CA LEU A 96 -0.98 9.43 -13.93
C LEU A 96 -1.91 10.62 -14.21
N GLY A 97 -2.38 11.33 -13.18
CA GLY A 97 -3.36 12.41 -13.32
C GLY A 97 -4.77 11.92 -13.67
N LYS A 98 -5.07 10.62 -13.50
CA LYS A 98 -6.40 10.03 -13.72
C LYS A 98 -7.19 10.04 -12.41
N ILE A 99 -7.51 11.24 -11.93
CA ILE A 99 -8.04 11.46 -10.58
C ILE A 99 -9.43 10.84 -10.39
N ASP A 100 -10.28 10.84 -11.44
CA ASP A 100 -11.56 10.15 -11.42
C ASP A 100 -11.43 8.65 -11.10
N LYS A 101 -10.40 8.00 -11.65
CA LYS A 101 -10.10 6.58 -11.41
C LYS A 101 -9.51 6.37 -10.02
N ALA A 102 -8.64 7.26 -9.57
CA ALA A 102 -8.12 7.22 -8.21
C ALA A 102 -9.24 7.35 -7.16
N ALA A 103 -10.19 8.26 -7.39
CA ALA A 103 -11.37 8.45 -6.53
C ALA A 103 -12.29 7.22 -6.53
N LYS A 104 -12.49 6.56 -7.67
CA LYS A 104 -13.22 5.28 -7.74
C LYS A 104 -12.53 4.19 -6.93
N CYS A 105 -11.19 4.08 -7.01
CA CYS A 105 -10.43 3.14 -6.18
C CYS A 105 -10.64 3.43 -4.69
N LEU A 106 -10.59 4.70 -4.29
CA LEU A 106 -10.84 5.12 -2.91
C LEU A 106 -12.26 4.78 -2.44
N ALA A 107 -13.28 4.99 -3.28
CA ALA A 107 -14.66 4.62 -2.97
C ALA A 107 -14.82 3.11 -2.74
N LEU A 108 -14.18 2.28 -3.56
CA LEU A 108 -14.17 0.83 -3.38
C LEU A 108 -13.46 0.39 -2.07
N MET A 109 -12.57 1.23 -1.53
CA MET A 109 -11.95 0.97 -0.23
C MET A 109 -12.89 1.19 0.95
N GLN A 110 -14.03 1.89 0.78
CA GLN A 110 -15.02 2.10 1.85
C GLN A 110 -15.52 0.76 2.39
N GLU A 111 -15.77 -0.21 1.51
CA GLU A 111 -16.29 -1.54 1.88
C GLU A 111 -15.18 -2.51 2.30
N SER A 112 -13.97 -2.35 1.79
CA SER A 112 -12.85 -3.27 2.03
C SER A 112 -11.97 -2.89 3.23
N SER A 113 -12.12 -1.67 3.77
CA SER A 113 -11.29 -1.14 4.86
C SER A 113 -11.81 -1.51 6.25
N THR A 114 -11.58 -2.76 6.65
CA THR A 114 -12.03 -3.29 7.95
C THR A 114 -10.99 -3.21 9.07
N THR A 115 -9.70 -3.03 8.72
CA THR A 115 -8.58 -2.98 9.67
C THR A 115 -8.00 -1.57 9.75
N ALA A 116 -7.37 -1.24 10.87
CA ALA A 116 -6.66 0.04 11.05
C ALA A 116 -5.60 0.27 9.97
N TYR A 117 -4.97 -0.81 9.48
CA TYR A 117 -4.00 -0.73 8.38
C TYR A 117 -4.67 -0.31 7.08
N ASN A 118 -5.80 -0.92 6.72
CA ASN A 118 -6.54 -0.56 5.51
C ASN A 118 -7.05 0.89 5.58
N MET A 119 -7.49 1.35 6.76
CA MET A 119 -7.91 2.74 6.97
C MET A 119 -6.75 3.71 6.76
N LEU A 120 -5.55 3.41 7.26
CA LEU A 120 -4.36 4.24 7.02
C LEU A 120 -4.01 4.32 5.53
N LEU A 121 -4.13 3.21 4.77
CA LEU A 121 -3.95 3.24 3.31
C LEU A 121 -5.01 4.11 2.62
N ALA A 122 -6.28 4.00 3.03
CA ALA A 122 -7.37 4.78 2.47
C ALA A 122 -7.17 6.29 2.73
N LEU A 123 -6.75 6.66 3.95
CA LEU A 123 -6.40 8.04 4.28
C LEU A 123 -5.28 8.59 3.42
N HIS A 124 -4.26 7.78 3.15
CA HIS A 124 -3.16 8.20 2.31
C HIS A 124 -3.60 8.49 0.86
N LEU A 125 -4.44 7.63 0.28
CA LEU A 125 -4.99 7.87 -1.05
C LEU A 125 -5.95 9.07 -1.06
N LYS A 126 -6.83 9.19 -0.06
CA LYS A 126 -7.73 10.34 0.14
C LYS A 126 -6.94 11.65 0.20
N HIS A 127 -5.85 11.65 0.95
CA HIS A 127 -4.94 12.77 1.09
C HIS A 127 -4.28 13.18 -0.23
N TYR A 128 -3.78 12.23 -1.04
CA TYR A 128 -3.24 12.56 -2.37
C TYR A 128 -4.27 13.21 -3.28
N ILE A 129 -5.50 12.66 -3.32
CA ILE A 129 -6.60 13.23 -4.10
C ILE A 129 -6.96 14.62 -3.57
N ALA A 130 -6.95 14.84 -2.26
CA ALA A 130 -7.22 16.14 -1.66
C ALA A 130 -6.15 17.18 -2.02
N LEU A 131 -4.87 16.80 -2.00
CA LEU A 131 -3.79 17.67 -2.46
C LEU A 131 -3.95 18.06 -3.94
N TYR A 132 -4.38 17.14 -4.81
CA TYR A 132 -4.67 17.46 -6.21
C TYR A 132 -5.67 18.61 -6.32
N TYR A 133 -6.78 18.52 -5.58
CA TYR A 133 -7.84 19.53 -5.59
C TYR A 133 -7.54 20.79 -4.75
N ASN A 134 -6.33 20.91 -4.20
CA ASN A 134 -5.97 21.93 -3.20
C ASN A 134 -6.98 22.00 -2.02
N ASP A 135 -7.55 20.86 -1.63
CA ASP A 135 -8.49 20.76 -0.50
C ASP A 135 -7.73 20.63 0.82
N TYR A 136 -7.22 21.76 1.30
CA TYR A 136 -6.38 21.79 2.49
C TYR A 136 -7.11 21.34 3.76
N ASP A 137 -8.41 21.60 3.88
CA ASP A 137 -9.22 21.13 5.01
C ASP A 137 -9.25 19.60 5.07
N THR A 138 -9.48 18.95 3.93
CA THR A 138 -9.47 17.48 3.84
C THR A 138 -8.06 16.92 4.09
N VAL A 139 -7.01 17.57 3.58
CA VAL A 139 -5.62 17.17 3.85
C VAL A 139 -5.31 17.18 5.34
N ILE A 140 -5.69 18.24 6.05
CA ILE A 140 -5.49 18.37 7.50
C ILE A 140 -6.33 17.34 8.26
N SER A 141 -7.59 17.12 7.89
CA SER A 141 -8.44 16.08 8.49
C SER A 141 -7.81 14.69 8.33
N CYS A 142 -7.25 14.36 7.17
CA CYS A 142 -6.56 13.09 6.97
C CYS A 142 -5.34 12.92 7.90
N ALA A 143 -4.55 13.98 8.10
CA ALA A 143 -3.41 13.96 9.02
C ALA A 143 -3.87 13.73 10.48
N ASN A 144 -4.93 14.39 10.91
CA ASN A 144 -5.50 14.24 12.25
C ASN A 144 -6.09 12.84 12.47
N GLU A 145 -6.86 12.33 11.51
CA GLU A 145 -7.42 10.97 11.55
C GLU A 145 -6.30 9.91 11.59
N ALA A 146 -5.23 10.13 10.83
CA ALA A 146 -4.07 9.25 10.83
C ALA A 146 -3.36 9.20 12.19
N SER A 147 -3.27 10.31 12.92
CA SER A 147 -2.68 10.35 14.26
C SER A 147 -3.43 9.49 15.28
N VAL A 148 -4.75 9.30 15.09
CA VAL A 148 -5.55 8.40 15.95
C VAL A 148 -5.34 6.93 15.56
N ILE A 149 -5.17 6.64 14.28
CA ILE A 149 -5.04 5.27 13.74
C ILE A 149 -3.63 4.73 13.90
N TYR A 150 -2.60 5.55 13.65
CA TYR A 150 -1.20 5.14 13.54
C TYR A 150 -0.65 4.38 14.75
N PRO A 151 -0.96 4.73 16.03
CA PRO A 151 -0.51 3.96 17.19
C PRO A 151 -0.88 2.47 17.14
N LYS A 152 -1.97 2.12 16.43
CA LYS A 152 -2.47 0.75 16.26
C LYS A 152 -1.75 -0.03 15.15
N VAL A 153 -0.95 0.64 14.31
CA VAL A 153 -0.36 0.06 13.08
C VAL A 153 1.11 0.43 12.86
N ARG A 154 1.81 0.99 13.86
CA ARG A 154 3.21 1.46 13.81
C ARG A 154 4.30 0.38 13.57
N HIS A 155 3.90 -0.82 13.17
CA HIS A 155 4.77 -2.01 13.16
C HIS A 155 5.61 -2.17 11.89
N THR A 156 5.39 -1.36 10.85
CA THR A 156 6.08 -1.52 9.56
C THR A 156 6.67 -0.21 9.08
N THR A 157 7.84 -0.28 8.44
CA THR A 157 8.48 0.87 7.79
C THR A 157 7.55 1.57 6.80
N TRP A 158 6.68 0.82 6.12
CA TRP A 158 5.71 1.38 5.19
C TRP A 158 4.64 2.21 5.88
N ASN A 159 4.10 1.73 7.01
CA ASN A 159 3.11 2.50 7.78
C ASN A 159 3.72 3.77 8.36
N ASN A 160 4.98 3.70 8.81
CA ASN A 160 5.71 4.86 9.30
C ASN A 160 5.93 5.89 8.18
N LYS A 161 6.24 5.42 6.96
CA LYS A 161 6.36 6.26 5.78
C LYS A 161 5.03 6.97 5.46
N ILE A 162 3.94 6.22 5.35
CA ILE A 162 2.61 6.78 5.07
C ILE A 162 2.20 7.81 6.13
N PHE A 163 2.40 7.49 7.40
CA PHE A 163 2.09 8.43 8.48
C PHE A 163 2.96 9.68 8.38
N GLY A 164 4.27 9.54 8.12
CA GLY A 164 5.18 10.66 7.88
C GLY A 164 4.72 11.56 6.74
N ASP A 165 4.33 11.00 5.59
CA ASP A 165 3.81 11.78 4.46
C ASP A 165 2.54 12.54 4.85
N LEU A 166 1.60 11.88 5.52
CA LEU A 166 0.33 12.47 5.96
C LEU A 166 0.58 13.65 6.91
N GLN A 167 1.53 13.53 7.84
CA GLN A 167 1.88 14.63 8.73
C GLN A 167 2.60 15.77 8.00
N MET A 168 3.58 15.44 7.14
CA MET A 168 4.36 16.43 6.40
C MET A 168 3.46 17.29 5.51
N TYR A 169 2.58 16.66 4.73
CA TYR A 169 1.67 17.37 3.84
C TYR A 169 0.46 17.96 4.57
N GLY A 170 0.06 17.39 5.72
CA GLY A 170 -0.84 18.05 6.67
C GLY A 170 -0.29 19.39 7.17
N ALA A 171 1.00 19.43 7.53
CA ALA A 171 1.69 20.66 7.90
C ALA A 171 1.80 21.64 6.73
N TYR A 172 2.09 21.16 5.52
CA TYR A 172 2.07 21.97 4.30
C TYR A 172 0.70 22.64 4.08
N ALA A 173 -0.39 21.88 4.19
CA ALA A 173 -1.75 22.42 4.04
C ALA A 173 -2.10 23.45 5.14
N ASN A 174 -1.64 23.22 6.38
CA ASN A 174 -1.78 24.18 7.47
C ASN A 174 -1.10 25.52 7.17
N CYS A 175 0.08 25.52 6.52
CA CYS A 175 0.75 26.76 6.12
C CYS A 175 -0.15 27.62 5.20
N PHE A 176 -0.85 27.00 4.25
CA PHE A 176 -1.76 27.74 3.37
C PHE A 176 -3.05 28.16 4.07
N LYS A 177 -3.65 27.30 4.91
CA LYS A 177 -4.87 27.65 5.67
C LYS A 177 -4.66 28.82 6.62
N ASN A 178 -3.46 28.94 7.18
CA ASN A 178 -3.10 30.01 8.11
C ASN A 178 -2.44 31.23 7.44
N ASN A 179 -2.49 31.34 6.11
CA ASN A 179 -1.86 32.42 5.34
C ASN A 179 -0.35 32.60 5.64
N ALA A 180 0.37 31.51 5.91
CA ALA A 180 1.80 31.49 6.20
C ALA A 180 2.59 30.60 5.20
N PRO A 181 2.48 30.82 3.87
CA PRO A 181 3.13 29.99 2.86
C PRO A 181 4.67 29.94 2.98
N GLN A 182 5.30 30.95 3.58
CA GLN A 182 6.75 30.97 3.85
C GLN A 182 7.22 29.81 4.74
N GLN A 183 6.35 29.27 5.60
CA GLN A 183 6.68 28.14 6.46
C GLN A 183 6.78 26.81 5.68
N VAL A 184 6.31 26.76 4.43
CA VAL A 184 6.41 25.54 3.60
C VAL A 184 7.87 25.11 3.42
N TYR A 185 8.80 26.05 3.29
CA TYR A 185 10.21 25.74 3.10
C TYR A 185 10.83 25.02 4.30
N SER A 186 10.37 25.30 5.53
CA SER A 186 10.83 24.57 6.72
C SER A 186 10.15 23.19 6.83
N VAL A 187 8.85 23.11 6.51
CA VAL A 187 8.10 21.84 6.52
C VAL A 187 8.67 20.84 5.50
N LEU A 188 9.02 21.32 4.31
CA LEU A 188 9.53 20.50 3.21
C LEU A 188 11.07 20.61 3.06
N GLN A 189 11.80 20.98 4.11
CA GLN A 189 13.25 21.24 4.00
C GLN A 189 14.08 20.00 3.64
N SER A 190 13.66 18.82 4.12
CA SER A 190 14.47 17.61 4.02
C SER A 190 14.30 16.93 2.65
N PRO A 191 15.41 16.72 1.90
CA PRO A 191 15.38 15.93 0.68
C PRO A 191 14.88 14.50 0.93
N GLN A 192 14.21 13.93 -0.06
CA GLN A 192 13.70 12.56 0.00
C GLN A 192 14.62 11.61 -0.77
N GLU A 193 14.91 10.45 -0.19
CA GLU A 193 15.77 9.44 -0.84
C GLU A 193 15.12 8.81 -2.09
N ARG A 194 13.78 8.75 -2.14
CA ARG A 194 13.05 8.10 -3.22
C ARG A 194 12.74 9.12 -4.31
N PRO A 195 13.07 8.85 -5.59
CA PRO A 195 12.84 9.79 -6.69
C PRO A 195 11.41 10.33 -6.75
N MET A 196 10.41 9.46 -6.61
CA MET A 196 9.00 9.87 -6.62
C MET A 196 8.62 10.81 -5.47
N ASP A 197 9.11 10.52 -4.25
CA ASP A 197 8.83 11.35 -3.08
C ASP A 197 9.53 12.71 -3.19
N GLU A 198 10.72 12.75 -3.79
CA GLU A 198 11.48 13.98 -4.03
C GLU A 198 10.84 14.84 -5.12
N VAL A 199 10.40 14.25 -6.23
CA VAL A 199 9.63 14.97 -7.27
C VAL A 199 8.37 15.59 -6.69
N GLU A 200 7.66 14.86 -5.84
CA GLU A 200 6.46 15.39 -5.18
C GLU A 200 6.80 16.56 -4.24
N ARG A 201 7.83 16.41 -3.40
CA ARG A 201 8.30 17.49 -2.51
C ARG A 201 8.65 18.75 -3.30
N GLN A 202 9.41 18.60 -4.39
CA GLN A 202 9.86 19.69 -5.26
C GLN A 202 8.68 20.36 -5.98
N TYR A 203 7.66 19.59 -6.37
CA TYR A 203 6.43 20.14 -6.93
C TYR A 203 5.68 21.04 -5.92
N TYR A 204 5.55 20.63 -4.66
CA TYR A 204 4.88 21.47 -3.66
C TYR A 204 5.72 22.66 -3.20
N LEU A 205 7.04 22.55 -3.21
CA LEU A 205 7.95 23.69 -3.05
C LEU A 205 7.81 24.70 -4.19
N TYR A 206 7.69 24.23 -5.44
CA TYR A 206 7.39 25.07 -6.60
C TYR A 206 6.07 25.84 -6.40
N ARG A 207 5.00 25.13 -6.01
CA ARG A 207 3.69 25.76 -5.78
C ARG A 207 3.75 26.85 -4.71
N ALA A 208 4.49 26.64 -3.63
CA ALA A 208 4.69 27.65 -2.59
C ALA A 208 5.51 28.85 -3.07
N ALA A 209 6.59 28.62 -3.82
CA ALA A 209 7.42 29.67 -4.40
C ALA A 209 6.62 30.60 -5.33
N ILE A 210 5.73 30.05 -6.15
CA ILE A 210 4.82 30.83 -7.00
C ILE A 210 3.91 31.74 -6.17
N VAL A 211 3.33 31.24 -5.07
CA VAL A 211 2.46 32.03 -4.19
C VAL A 211 3.22 33.13 -3.45
N LEU A 212 4.49 32.88 -3.12
CA LEU A 212 5.39 33.84 -2.48
C LEU A 212 6.01 34.85 -3.47
N ASN A 213 5.76 34.68 -4.78
CA ASN A 213 6.43 35.42 -5.84
C ASN A 213 7.98 35.31 -5.80
N ASP A 214 8.49 34.18 -5.31
CA ASP A 214 9.91 33.82 -5.28
C ASP A 214 10.29 33.13 -6.60
N LEU A 215 10.51 33.94 -7.63
CA LEU A 215 10.72 33.46 -9.00
C LEU A 215 11.98 32.61 -9.17
N GLU A 216 13.04 32.89 -8.40
CA GLU A 216 14.30 32.15 -8.46
C GLU A 216 14.10 30.72 -7.93
N SER A 217 13.52 30.59 -6.73
CA SER A 217 13.21 29.27 -6.17
C SER A 217 12.19 28.52 -7.03
N ALA A 218 11.16 29.22 -7.54
CA ALA A 218 10.15 28.61 -8.40
C ALA A 218 10.79 27.99 -9.64
N GLU A 219 11.66 28.72 -10.34
CA GLU A 219 12.34 28.22 -11.53
C GLU A 219 13.27 27.04 -11.21
N ARG A 220 14.00 27.08 -10.09
CA ARG A 220 14.84 25.97 -9.63
C ARG A 220 14.03 24.69 -9.40
N PHE A 221 12.94 24.80 -8.65
CA PHE A 221 12.08 23.65 -8.32
C PHE A 221 11.35 23.11 -9.55
N LYS A 222 10.88 24.01 -10.42
CA LYS A 222 10.28 23.66 -11.72
C LYS A 222 11.21 22.83 -12.58
N ARG A 223 12.47 23.25 -12.76
CA ARG A 223 13.47 22.50 -13.54
C ARG A 223 13.67 21.09 -12.99
N TYR A 224 13.84 20.97 -11.68
CA TYR A 224 13.98 19.65 -11.05
C TYR A 224 12.80 18.73 -11.39
N VAL A 225 11.56 19.22 -11.24
CA VAL A 225 10.36 18.44 -11.56
C VAL A 225 10.33 18.08 -13.05
N MET A 226 10.62 19.02 -13.95
CA MET A 226 10.65 18.74 -15.39
C MET A 226 11.65 17.64 -15.77
N ASP A 227 12.84 17.65 -15.16
CA ASP A 227 13.91 16.71 -15.48
C ASP A 227 13.67 15.31 -14.90
N ASN A 228 12.92 15.21 -13.79
CA ASN A 228 12.82 13.98 -13.00
C ASN A 228 11.40 13.38 -12.91
N ALA A 229 10.36 14.10 -13.32
CA ALA A 229 8.96 13.67 -13.14
C ALA A 229 8.54 12.46 -13.99
N GLY A 230 9.38 12.00 -14.94
CA GLY A 230 9.08 10.85 -15.79
C GLY A 230 7.70 10.97 -16.46
N THR A 231 6.81 10.00 -16.23
CA THR A 231 5.44 10.00 -16.76
C THR A 231 4.39 10.44 -15.73
N THR A 232 4.81 11.08 -14.64
CA THR A 232 3.87 11.59 -13.64
C THR A 232 3.23 12.89 -14.12
N TRP A 233 2.00 13.17 -13.66
CA TRP A 233 1.30 14.40 -14.01
C TRP A 233 2.00 15.67 -13.50
N TYR A 234 2.87 15.58 -12.49
CA TYR A 234 3.63 16.73 -11.97
C TYR A 234 4.49 17.41 -13.04
N GLY A 235 5.09 16.64 -13.95
CA GLY A 235 5.92 17.19 -15.02
C GLY A 235 5.11 18.00 -16.03
N GLN A 236 3.85 17.63 -16.26
CA GLN A 236 2.92 18.42 -17.08
C GLN A 236 2.40 19.63 -16.30
N ALA A 237 2.09 19.44 -15.02
CA ALA A 237 1.57 20.47 -14.14
C ALA A 237 2.46 21.71 -14.03
N VAL A 238 3.78 21.52 -13.92
CA VAL A 238 4.74 22.65 -13.87
C VAL A 238 4.99 23.31 -15.22
N ARG A 239 4.68 22.62 -16.33
CA ARG A 239 4.77 23.18 -17.69
C ARG A 239 3.56 24.02 -18.05
N GLU A 240 2.38 23.58 -17.64
CA GLU A 240 1.09 24.15 -18.07
C GLU A 240 0.43 25.03 -16.98
N ASN A 241 1.12 25.33 -15.88
CA ASN A 241 0.57 26.07 -14.73
C ASN A 241 -0.73 25.44 -14.21
N PHE A 242 -0.60 24.22 -13.71
CA PHE A 242 -1.70 23.39 -13.23
C PHE A 242 -2.83 24.14 -12.51
N VAL A 243 -4.03 23.93 -13.02
CA VAL A 243 -5.29 24.28 -12.36
C VAL A 243 -6.02 22.96 -12.09
N PRO A 244 -6.42 22.68 -10.84
CA PRO A 244 -7.16 21.46 -10.54
C PRO A 244 -8.53 21.46 -11.23
N GLU A 245 -8.97 20.26 -11.60
CA GLU A 245 -10.35 20.04 -12.05
C GLU A 245 -11.35 20.37 -10.95
N ASN A 246 -12.61 20.61 -11.32
CA ASN A 246 -13.69 20.78 -10.36
C ASN A 246 -13.88 19.53 -9.50
N LYS A 247 -14.09 19.72 -8.20
CA LYS A 247 -14.37 18.62 -7.28
C LYS A 247 -15.68 17.92 -7.70
N PRO A 248 -15.72 16.57 -7.76
CA PRO A 248 -16.95 15.87 -8.05
C PRO A 248 -17.90 15.91 -6.85
N VAL A 249 -19.21 15.73 -7.09
CA VAL A 249 -20.26 15.85 -6.05
C VAL A 249 -20.05 14.88 -4.87
N ASN A 250 -19.60 13.66 -5.14
CA ASN A 250 -19.43 12.61 -4.12
C ASN A 250 -17.99 12.54 -3.57
N TYR A 251 -17.36 13.71 -3.38
CA TYR A 251 -15.98 13.83 -2.89
C TYR A 251 -15.94 14.26 -1.41
N PRO A 252 -14.99 13.73 -0.59
CA PRO A 252 -14.15 12.57 -0.88
C PRO A 252 -14.97 11.28 -0.77
N GLY A 253 -14.77 10.33 -1.69
CA GLY A 253 -15.50 9.06 -1.72
C GLY A 253 -15.22 8.09 -0.58
N TYR A 254 -14.53 8.53 0.49
CA TYR A 254 -14.21 7.72 1.66
C TYR A 254 -14.37 8.53 2.95
N ILE A 255 -15.18 7.99 3.85
CA ILE A 255 -15.51 8.58 5.14
C ILE A 255 -15.13 7.59 6.23
N ILE A 256 -14.26 8.03 7.13
CA ILE A 256 -13.97 7.28 8.35
C ILE A 256 -15.07 7.60 9.37
N ARG A 257 -15.77 6.57 9.82
CA ARG A 257 -16.74 6.71 10.91
C ARG A 257 -16.07 6.50 12.25
N THR A 258 -16.55 7.17 13.29
CA THR A 258 -15.99 7.09 14.65
C THR A 258 -15.94 5.64 15.17
N GLU A 259 -16.90 4.79 14.81
CA GLU A 259 -16.92 3.39 15.21
C GLU A 259 -15.76 2.60 14.61
N MET A 260 -15.40 2.90 13.34
CA MET A 260 -14.28 2.27 12.63
C MET A 260 -12.95 2.60 13.32
N ILE A 261 -12.79 3.84 13.78
CA ILE A 261 -11.59 4.29 14.50
C ILE A 261 -11.49 3.61 15.86
N ASN A 262 -12.60 3.54 16.59
CA ASN A 262 -12.60 3.07 17.98
C ASN A 262 -12.44 1.56 18.08
N SER A 263 -12.97 0.78 17.13
CA SER A 263 -12.91 -0.68 17.15
C SER A 263 -12.57 -1.28 15.78
N PRO A 264 -11.38 -0.98 15.23
CA PRO A 264 -10.94 -1.59 13.98
C PRO A 264 -10.75 -3.08 14.17
N SER A 265 -11.08 -3.88 13.15
CA SER A 265 -10.80 -5.31 13.21
C SER A 265 -9.29 -5.54 13.26
N LYS A 266 -8.87 -6.51 14.09
CA LYS A 266 -7.47 -6.98 14.14
C LYS A 266 -7.13 -7.87 12.95
N VAL A 267 -8.13 -8.55 12.39
CA VAL A 267 -7.98 -9.53 11.32
C VAL A 267 -8.96 -9.22 10.22
N ASP A 268 -8.52 -9.30 8.97
CA ASP A 268 -9.42 -9.19 7.84
C ASP A 268 -10.42 -10.37 7.84
N ASN A 269 -11.71 -10.07 7.87
CA ASN A 269 -12.78 -11.06 7.89
C ASN A 269 -12.73 -12.02 6.69
N SER A 270 -12.21 -11.57 5.54
CA SER A 270 -12.00 -12.43 4.37
C SER A 270 -10.98 -13.55 4.61
N ARG A 271 -10.06 -13.35 5.57
CA ARG A 271 -9.04 -14.33 5.98
C ARG A 271 -9.48 -15.21 7.15
N LEU A 272 -10.46 -14.78 7.94
CA LEU A 272 -10.99 -15.51 9.09
C LEU A 272 -11.40 -16.94 8.72
N LYS A 273 -12.06 -17.13 7.57
CA LYS A 273 -12.46 -18.45 7.07
C LYS A 273 -11.29 -19.43 6.89
N HIS A 274 -10.10 -18.94 6.55
CA HIS A 274 -8.91 -19.80 6.37
C HIS A 274 -8.22 -20.09 7.70
N MET A 275 -8.23 -19.13 8.63
CA MET A 275 -7.78 -19.38 9.99
C MET A 275 -8.68 -20.45 10.65
N LEU A 276 -10.00 -20.33 10.48
CA LEU A 276 -10.97 -21.33 10.95
C LEU A 276 -10.79 -22.68 10.25
N LEU A 277 -10.55 -22.70 8.93
CA LEU A 277 -10.25 -23.93 8.19
C LEU A 277 -8.93 -24.58 8.66
N GLY A 278 -7.90 -23.78 8.91
CA GLY A 278 -6.63 -24.26 9.46
C GLY A 278 -6.78 -24.83 10.87
N VAL A 279 -7.55 -24.16 11.74
CA VAL A 279 -7.91 -24.67 13.07
C VAL A 279 -8.71 -25.96 12.95
N LEU A 280 -9.69 -26.04 12.05
CA LEU A 280 -10.46 -27.25 11.79
C LEU A 280 -9.57 -28.39 11.31
N ILE A 281 -8.63 -28.14 10.40
CA ILE A 281 -7.66 -29.14 9.93
C ILE A 281 -6.80 -29.63 11.09
N VAL A 282 -6.28 -28.73 11.93
CA VAL A 282 -5.49 -29.11 13.13
C VAL A 282 -6.33 -29.92 14.13
N LEU A 283 -7.58 -29.53 14.36
CA LEU A 283 -8.52 -30.27 15.21
C LEU A 283 -8.82 -31.66 14.64
N LEU A 284 -9.02 -31.79 13.33
CA LEU A 284 -9.19 -33.07 12.65
C LEU A 284 -7.94 -33.94 12.79
N PHE A 285 -6.73 -33.38 12.64
CA PHE A 285 -5.48 -34.10 12.92
C PHE A 285 -5.34 -34.55 14.37
N TYR A 286 -5.98 -33.88 15.33
CA TYR A 286 -5.92 -34.22 16.75
C TYR A 286 -7.03 -35.21 17.19
N ILE A 287 -8.20 -35.13 16.56
CA ILE A 287 -9.41 -35.88 16.94
C ILE A 287 -9.56 -37.17 16.12
N VAL A 288 -9.24 -37.15 14.81
CA VAL A 288 -9.38 -38.34 13.94
C VAL A 288 -8.52 -39.52 14.43
N PRO A 289 -7.26 -39.33 14.91
CA PRO A 289 -6.49 -40.43 15.48
C PRO A 289 -6.99 -40.95 16.84
N ARG A 290 -7.94 -40.25 17.49
CA ARG A 290 -8.57 -40.68 18.76
C ARG A 290 -9.92 -41.38 18.55
N LEU A 291 -10.45 -41.36 17.32
CA LEU A 291 -11.72 -41.97 16.94
C LEU A 291 -11.55 -43.28 16.13
N LEU A 292 -10.32 -43.57 15.67
CA LEU A 292 -9.88 -44.82 15.05
C LEU A 292 -9.10 -45.66 16.07
#